data_AF-A0A9W5UTG8-F1
#
_entry.id   AF-A0A9W5UTG8-F1
#
_cell.length_a   1.000
_cell.length_b   1.000
_cell.length_c   1.000
_cell.angle_alpha   90.00
_cell.angle_beta   90.00
_cell.angle_gamma   90.00
#
_symmetry.space_group_name_H-M   'P 1'
#
loop_
_entity.id
_entity.type
_entity.pdbx_description
1 polymer ?
#
loop_
_entity_poly.entity_id
_entity_poly.type
_entity_poly.pdbx_seq_one_letter_code
_entity_poly.pdbx_strand_id
1 'polypeptide(L)'
;MSDKQLCESAKQASDKMKEDLVAAVSSGSEPSPALFQKILSGLQNEVTRVAGTGATDSKVVAALEEFGAEAGKAANATDPATAADNPGFEKAGAALSTACKSAGVSVNF
;
A
#
# COMPACT_ATOMS: atom_id res chain seq x y z
N MET A 1 -12.77 -8.75 -10.07
CA MET A 1 -11.57 -8.53 -10.91
C MET A 1 -10.70 -9.77 -10.86
N SER A 2 -9.89 -10.01 -11.89
CA SER A 2 -8.83 -11.04 -11.83
C SER A 2 -7.65 -10.58 -10.98
N ASP A 3 -6.84 -11.52 -10.48
CA ASP A 3 -5.61 -11.22 -9.72
C ASP A 3 -4.67 -10.25 -10.46
N LYS A 4 -4.54 -10.41 -11.78
CA LYS A 4 -3.76 -9.49 -12.61
C LYS A 4 -4.31 -8.06 -12.54
N GLN A 5 -5.62 -7.88 -12.70
CA GLN A 5 -6.27 -6.57 -12.65
C GLN A 5 -6.21 -5.94 -11.25
N LEU A 6 -6.31 -6.76 -10.20
CA LEU A 6 -6.13 -6.30 -8.81
C LEU A 6 -4.71 -5.75 -8.62
N CYS A 7 -3.70 -6.48 -9.09
CA CYS A 7 -2.31 -6.06 -8.98
C CYS A 7 -1.97 -4.82 -9.82
N GLU A 8 -2.54 -4.70 -11.02
CA GLU A 8 -2.42 -3.47 -11.83
C GLU A 8 -3.05 -2.27 -11.10
N SER A 9 -4.22 -2.45 -10.49
CA SER A 9 -4.89 -1.40 -9.71
C SER A 9 -4.10 -1.01 -8.46
N ALA A 10 -3.58 -2.00 -7.73
CA ALA A 10 -2.74 -1.78 -6.56
C ALA A 10 -1.43 -1.06 -6.91
N LYS A 11 -0.80 -1.45 -8.03
CA LYS A 11 0.38 -0.76 -8.57
C LYS A 11 0.08 0.70 -8.86
N GLN A 12 -1.01 1.00 -9.58
CA GLN A 12 -1.41 2.37 -9.88
C GLN A 12 -1.64 3.21 -8.62
N ALA A 13 -2.31 2.64 -7.61
CA ALA A 13 -2.49 3.31 -6.32
C ALA A 13 -1.14 3.62 -5.66
N SER A 14 -0.22 2.65 -5.63
CA SER A 14 1.10 2.84 -5.02
C SER A 14 1.97 3.84 -5.77
N ASP A 15 1.94 3.83 -7.11
CA ASP A 15 2.67 4.79 -7.93
C ASP A 15 2.15 6.22 -7.69
N LYS A 16 0.81 6.39 -7.69
CA LYS A 16 0.18 7.69 -7.39
C LYS A 16 0.57 8.20 -6.00
N MET A 17 0.65 7.33 -5.01
CA MET A 17 1.05 7.72 -3.66
C MET A 17 2.51 8.10 -3.55
N LYS A 18 3.40 7.40 -4.27
CA LYS A 18 4.81 7.80 -4.40
C LYS A 18 4.92 9.18 -5.04
N GLU A 19 4.12 9.46 -6.08
CA GLU A 19 4.06 10.80 -6.69
C GLU A 19 3.57 11.87 -5.70
N ASP A 20 2.49 11.60 -4.96
CA ASP A 20 1.95 12.55 -3.98
C ASP A 20 2.97 12.82 -2.84
N LEU A 21 3.74 11.81 -2.42
CA LEU A 21 4.84 11.97 -1.46
C LEU A 21 5.97 12.82 -2.03
N VAL A 22 6.44 12.50 -3.24
CA VAL A 22 7.53 13.25 -3.91
C VAL A 22 7.11 14.70 -4.13
N ALA A 23 5.86 14.95 -4.53
CA ALA A 23 5.31 16.28 -4.72
C ALA A 23 5.27 17.07 -3.40
N ALA A 24 4.83 16.44 -2.30
CA ALA A 24 4.80 17.08 -0.99
C ALA A 24 6.21 17.44 -0.48
N VAL A 25 7.18 16.55 -0.62
CA VAL A 25 8.58 16.81 -0.25
C VAL A 25 9.16 17.91 -1.14
N SER A 26 8.90 17.87 -2.45
CA SER A 26 9.41 18.85 -3.42
C SER A 26 8.80 20.24 -3.26
N SER A 27 7.59 20.36 -2.70
CA SER A 27 6.96 21.66 -2.42
C SER A 27 7.53 22.34 -1.17
N GLY A 28 8.57 21.80 -0.54
CA GLY A 28 9.13 22.30 0.71
C GLY A 28 8.28 21.98 1.94
N SER A 29 7.29 21.08 1.82
CA SER A 29 6.63 20.53 3.01
C SER A 29 7.62 19.56 3.64
N GLU A 30 8.15 19.88 4.83
CA GLU A 30 8.92 18.90 5.57
C GLU A 30 8.08 17.62 5.76
N PRO A 31 8.69 16.42 5.67
CA PRO A 31 8.02 15.18 5.99
C PRO A 31 7.46 15.26 7.41
N SER A 32 6.16 15.52 7.54
CA SER A 32 5.50 15.69 8.83
C SER A 32 4.70 14.43 9.17
N PRO A 33 4.49 14.13 10.47
CA PRO A 33 3.61 13.04 10.87
C PRO A 33 2.24 13.09 10.19
N ALA A 34 1.67 14.28 10.00
CA ALA A 34 0.40 14.48 9.31
C ALA A 34 0.45 14.09 7.82
N LEU A 35 1.57 14.35 7.13
CA LEU A 35 1.77 13.92 5.75
C LEU A 35 1.82 12.41 5.65
N PHE A 36 2.61 11.75 6.49
CA PHE A 36 2.71 10.29 6.51
C PHE A 36 1.38 9.63 6.89
N GLN A 37 0.67 10.15 7.88
CA GLN A 37 -0.68 9.70 8.22
C GLN A 37 -1.61 9.76 7.00
N LYS A 38 -1.65 10.91 6.30
CA LYS A 38 -2.51 11.07 5.12
C LYS A 38 -2.16 10.07 4.03
N ILE A 39 -0.87 9.88 3.75
CA ILE A 39 -0.40 8.92 2.75
C ILE A 39 -0.82 7.52 3.18
N LEU A 40 -0.41 7.04 4.35
CA LEU A 40 -0.67 5.67 4.80
C LEU A 40 -2.17 5.35 4.95
N SER A 41 -2.99 6.29 5.42
CA SER A 41 -4.45 6.14 5.41
C SER A 41 -5.01 6.08 3.98
N GLY A 42 -4.45 6.87 3.07
CA GLY A 42 -4.73 6.77 1.64
C GLY A 42 -4.44 5.36 1.11
N LEU A 43 -3.26 4.80 1.44
CA LEU A 43 -2.86 3.45 1.03
C LEU A 43 -3.88 2.43 1.50
N GLN A 44 -4.17 2.42 2.80
CA GLN A 44 -5.12 1.52 3.43
C GLN A 44 -6.46 1.55 2.69
N ASN A 45 -7.02 2.75 2.47
CA ASN A 45 -8.32 2.90 1.83
C ASN A 45 -8.33 2.37 0.39
N GLU A 46 -7.29 2.69 -0.37
CA GLU A 46 -7.15 2.29 -1.77
C GLU A 46 -7.00 0.77 -1.91
N VAL A 47 -6.09 0.16 -1.16
CA VAL A 47 -5.85 -1.31 -1.25
C VAL A 47 -7.04 -2.10 -0.70
N THR A 48 -7.71 -1.61 0.34
CA THR A 48 -8.96 -2.22 0.86
C THR A 48 -10.06 -2.15 -0.20
N ARG A 49 -10.21 -1.02 -0.89
CA ARG A 49 -11.20 -0.89 -1.96
C ARG A 49 -10.87 -1.83 -3.12
N VAL A 50 -9.61 -1.92 -3.53
CA VAL A 50 -9.18 -2.84 -4.61
C VAL A 50 -9.46 -4.29 -4.20
N ALA A 51 -9.06 -4.69 -2.99
CA ALA A 51 -9.31 -6.03 -2.44
C ALA A 51 -10.81 -6.40 -2.48
N GLY A 52 -11.69 -5.47 -2.11
CA GLY A 52 -13.15 -5.66 -2.15
C GLY A 52 -13.76 -5.88 -3.53
N THR A 53 -12.99 -5.72 -4.62
CA THR A 53 -13.42 -6.06 -5.98
C THR A 53 -12.94 -7.44 -6.46
N GLY A 54 -12.15 -8.15 -5.64
CA GLY A 54 -11.58 -9.45 -5.94
C GLY A 54 -12.43 -10.63 -5.46
N ALA A 55 -11.96 -11.85 -5.74
CA ALA A 55 -12.55 -13.08 -5.21
C ALA A 55 -12.04 -13.33 -3.78
N THR A 56 -12.90 -13.85 -2.90
CA THR A 56 -12.58 -14.04 -1.47
C THR A 56 -11.50 -15.10 -1.19
N ASP A 57 -11.22 -15.98 -2.15
CA ASP A 57 -10.16 -17.00 -2.08
C ASP A 57 -8.85 -16.59 -2.78
N SER A 58 -8.78 -15.36 -3.30
CA SER A 58 -7.59 -14.83 -3.98
C SER A 58 -6.46 -14.55 -2.98
N LYS A 59 -5.27 -15.08 -3.29
CA LYS A 59 -4.04 -14.75 -2.56
C LYS A 59 -3.63 -13.29 -2.71
N VAL A 60 -3.98 -12.65 -3.82
CA VAL A 60 -3.75 -11.21 -4.03
C VAL A 60 -4.66 -10.40 -3.13
N VAL A 61 -5.94 -10.78 -2.99
CA VAL A 61 -6.87 -10.12 -2.06
C VAL A 61 -6.36 -10.22 -0.62
N ALA A 62 -5.99 -11.42 -0.16
CA ALA A 62 -5.44 -11.60 1.18
C ALA A 62 -4.18 -10.75 1.42
N ALA A 63 -3.27 -10.68 0.44
CA ALA A 63 -2.06 -9.87 0.55
C ALA A 63 -2.36 -8.35 0.54
N LEU A 64 -3.36 -7.90 -0.22
CA LEU A 64 -3.81 -6.50 -0.21
C LEU A 64 -4.42 -6.11 1.13
N GLU A 65 -5.20 -7.01 1.74
CA GLU A 65 -5.80 -6.78 3.06
C GLU A 65 -4.73 -6.70 4.15
N GLU A 66 -3.75 -7.60 4.15
CA GLU A 66 -2.63 -7.58 5.10
C GLU A 66 -1.79 -6.31 4.95
N PHE A 67 -1.44 -5.95 3.71
CA PHE A 67 -0.70 -4.72 3.42
C PHE A 67 -1.47 -3.46 3.83
N GLY A 68 -2.78 -3.43 3.56
CA GLY A 68 -3.67 -2.34 4.00
C GLY A 68 -3.78 -2.25 5.52
N ALA A 69 -3.83 -3.38 6.22
CA ALA A 69 -3.88 -3.41 7.68
C ALA A 69 -2.60 -2.85 8.30
N GLU A 70 -1.43 -3.22 7.80
CA GLU A 70 -0.16 -2.66 8.27
C GLU A 70 -0.05 -1.15 7.94
N ALA A 71 -0.57 -0.71 6.78
CA ALA A 71 -0.63 0.71 6.44
C ALA A 71 -1.50 1.49 7.42
N GLY A 72 -2.66 0.92 7.78
CA GLY A 72 -3.56 1.49 8.76
C GLY A 72 -2.95 1.57 10.16
N LYS A 73 -2.23 0.53 10.59
CA LYS A 73 -1.50 0.55 11.87
C LYS A 73 -0.48 1.68 11.90
N ALA A 74 0.33 1.82 10.84
CA ALA A 74 1.32 2.87 10.74
C ALA A 74 0.67 4.27 10.70
N ALA A 75 -0.39 4.45 9.93
CA ALA A 75 -1.12 5.73 9.84
C ALA A 75 -1.64 6.22 11.20
N ASN A 76 -2.05 5.30 12.08
CA ASN A 76 -2.62 5.63 13.39
C ASN A 76 -1.57 5.72 14.51
N ALA A 77 -0.28 5.57 14.21
CA ALA A 77 0.79 5.69 15.19
C ALA A 77 1.12 7.16 15.49
N THR A 78 1.72 7.41 16.67
CA THR A 78 2.22 8.74 17.04
C THR A 78 3.31 9.25 16.08
N ASP A 79 4.14 8.33 15.59
CA ASP A 79 5.13 8.59 14.54
C ASP A 79 4.86 7.62 13.36
N PRO A 80 4.04 8.04 12.38
CA PRO A 80 3.67 7.17 11.26
C PRO A 80 4.84 6.79 10.36
N ALA A 81 5.88 7.62 10.27
CA ALA A 81 7.05 7.34 9.45
C ALA A 81 7.85 6.15 10.03
N THR A 82 8.18 6.25 11.32
CA THR A 82 8.86 5.16 12.04
C THR A 82 7.98 3.92 12.12
N ALA A 83 6.66 4.07 12.29
CA ALA A 83 5.75 2.94 12.34
C ALA A 83 5.62 2.23 10.98
N ALA A 84 5.78 2.91 9.85
CA ALA A 84 5.81 2.28 8.53
C ALA A 84 7.13 1.54 8.26
N ASP A 85 8.24 1.99 8.85
CA ASP A 85 9.55 1.33 8.78
C ASP A 85 9.64 0.16 9.78
N ASN A 86 8.82 -0.86 9.56
CA ASN A 86 8.77 -2.03 10.42
C ASN A 86 8.76 -3.36 9.63
N PRO A 87 9.28 -4.46 10.22
CA PRO A 87 9.37 -5.74 9.52
C PRO A 87 8.03 -6.35 9.09
N GLY A 88 6.92 -5.99 9.75
CA GLY A 88 5.57 -6.41 9.36
C GLY A 88 5.14 -5.76 8.05
N PHE A 89 5.33 -4.44 7.92
CA PHE A 89 5.00 -3.69 6.71
C PHE A 89 5.84 -4.18 5.51
N GLU A 90 7.14 -4.39 5.71
CA GLU A 90 8.05 -4.93 4.69
C GLU A 90 7.62 -6.34 4.21
N LYS A 91 7.27 -7.23 5.15
CA LYS A 91 6.81 -8.59 4.82
C LYS A 91 5.49 -8.57 4.05
N ALA A 92 4.54 -7.71 4.44
CA ALA A 92 3.28 -7.57 3.75
C ALA A 92 3.48 -7.05 2.31
N GLY A 93 4.35 -6.04 2.11
CA GLY A 93 4.73 -5.55 0.78
C GLY A 93 5.39 -6.61 -0.10
N ALA A 94 6.31 -7.40 0.48
CA ALA A 94 6.97 -8.50 -0.21
C ALA A 94 6.00 -9.64 -0.59
N ALA A 95 5.06 -9.98 0.30
CA ALA A 95 4.02 -10.96 0.04
C ALA A 95 3.10 -10.51 -1.11
N LEU A 96 2.66 -9.24 -1.09
CA LEU A 96 1.85 -8.66 -2.15
C LEU A 96 2.61 -8.64 -3.50
N SER A 97 3.88 -8.22 -3.48
CA SER A 97 4.74 -8.23 -4.67
C SER A 97 4.91 -9.64 -5.26
N THR A 98 5.07 -10.65 -4.40
CA THR A 98 5.17 -12.06 -4.81
C THR A 98 3.85 -12.59 -5.40
N ALA A 99 2.72 -12.26 -4.78
CA ALA A 99 1.40 -12.62 -5.28
C ALA A 99 1.15 -11.98 -6.66
N CYS A 100 1.49 -10.70 -6.82
CA CYS A 100 1.36 -9.98 -8.07
C CYS A 100 2.27 -10.51 -9.18
N LYS A 101 3.51 -10.87 -8.84
CA LYS A 101 4.42 -11.53 -9.78
C LYS A 101 3.84 -12.85 -10.29
N SER A 102 3.22 -13.62 -9.40
CA SER A 102 2.54 -14.88 -9.75
C SER A 102 1.33 -14.66 -10.66
N ALA A 103 0.66 -13.52 -10.54
CA ALA A 103 -0.42 -13.08 -11.41
C ALA A 103 0.07 -12.41 -12.73
N GLY A 104 1.38 -12.37 -12.96
CA GLY A 104 1.99 -11.81 -14.17
C GLY A 104 2.23 -10.30 -14.14
N VAL A 105 2.14 -9.66 -12.97
CA VAL A 105 2.41 -8.22 -12.78
C VAL A 105 3.71 -8.05 -12.01
N SER A 106 4.72 -7.43 -12.64
CA SER A 106 5.98 -7.11 -11.97
C SER A 106 5.86 -5.77 -11.25
N VAL A 107 5.79 -5.80 -9.93
CA VAL A 107 5.67 -4.64 -9.04
C VAL A 107 6.43 -4.92 -7.75
N ASN A 108 6.95 -3.85 -7.13
CA ASN A 108 7.55 -3.88 -5.80
C ASN A 108 6.83 -2.83 -4.94
N PHE A 109 6.16 -3.31 -3.90
CA PHE A 109 5.43 -2.50 -2.93
C PHE A 109 6.33 -2.13 -1.76
#